data_AF-A0A9E0QCX1-F1
#
_entry.id   AF-A0A9E0QCX1-F1
#
_cell.length_a   1.000
_cell.length_b   1.000
_cell.length_c   1.000
_cell.angle_alpha   90.00
_cell.angle_beta   90.00
_cell.angle_gamma   90.00
#
_symmetry.space_group_name_H-M   'P 1'
#
loop_
_entity.id
_entity.type
_entity.pdbx_description
1 polymer ?
#
loop_
_entity_poly.entity_id
_entity_poly.type
_entity_poly.pdbx_seq_one_letter_code
_entity_poly.pdbx_strand_id
1 'polypeptide(L)' 'NLATEGLGKYSAAASGIFMMMVVGGGLLPLVQNFIADHSTYMVSYIVPLLAIAFMLYYALFGSKNVNKDIPID' A
#
# COMPACT_ATOMS: atom_id res chain seq x y z
N ASN A 1 -4.01 10.42 -8.69
CA ASN A 1 -3.26 9.57 -7.75
C ASN A 1 -4.14 9.34 -6.53
N LEU A 2 -4.77 8.14 -6.42
CA LEU A 2 -5.85 7.89 -5.44
C LEU A 2 -5.45 8.14 -3.99
N ALA A 3 -4.16 8.00 -3.66
CA ALA A 3 -3.63 8.22 -2.31
C ALA A 3 -3.34 9.69 -1.96
N THR A 4 -3.31 10.60 -2.95
CA THR A 4 -2.96 12.02 -2.74
C THR A 4 -4.04 12.99 -3.23
N GLU A 5 -5.11 12.46 -3.83
CA GLU A 5 -6.26 13.24 -4.28
C GLU A 5 -7.13 13.66 -3.09
N GLY A 6 -7.46 14.95 -3.01
CA GLY A 6 -8.35 15.49 -1.99
C GLY A 6 -7.74 15.72 -0.61
N LEU A 7 -6.41 15.69 -0.47
CA LEU A 7 -5.69 16.00 0.78
C LEU A 7 -5.32 17.50 0.95
N GLY A 8 -5.64 18.37 -0.02
CA GLY A 8 -5.34 19.81 0.01
C GLY A 8 -3.87 20.09 0.38
N LYS A 9 -3.64 20.89 1.43
CA LYS A 9 -2.32 21.20 2.01
C LYS A 9 -1.45 19.97 2.32
N TYR A 10 -2.04 18.80 2.56
CA TYR A 10 -1.32 17.57 2.92
C TYR A 10 -0.93 16.71 1.71
N SER A 11 -1.34 17.06 0.49
CA SER A 11 -1.01 16.31 -0.72
C SER A 11 0.51 16.20 -0.96
N ALA A 12 1.26 17.28 -0.70
CA ALA A 12 2.71 17.27 -0.82
C ALA A 12 3.39 16.30 0.17
N ALA A 13 2.94 16.28 1.42
CA ALA A 13 3.44 15.36 2.44
C ALA A 13 3.05 13.91 2.13
N ALA A 14 1.80 13.68 1.69
CA ALA A 14 1.33 12.36 1.28
C ALA A 14 2.11 11.82 0.07
N SER A 15 2.44 12.67 -0.91
CA SER A 15 3.31 12.32 -2.03
C SER A 15 4.73 11.96 -1.58
N GLY A 16 5.29 12.69 -0.62
CA GLY A 16 6.58 12.37 -0.01
C GLY A 16 6.60 10.99 0.67
N ILE A 17 5.55 10.69 1.43
CA ILE A 17 5.39 9.36 2.06
C ILE A 17 5.21 8.28 0.99
N PHE A 18 4.40 8.54 -0.05
CA PHE A 18 4.19 7.62 -1.15
C PHE A 18 5.50 7.26 -1.88
N MET A 19 6.37 8.24 -2.11
CA MET A 19 7.69 8.00 -2.70
C MET A 19 8.60 7.14 -1.79
N MET A 20 8.49 7.27 -0.47
CA MET A 20 9.25 6.44 0.48
C MET A 20 8.73 5.00 0.60
N MET A 21 7.48 4.73 0.20
CA MET A 21 6.90 3.38 0.28
C MET A 21 7.57 2.34 -0.62
N VAL A 22 8.47 2.74 -1.53
CA VAL A 22 9.32 1.82 -2.31
C VAL A 22 10.10 0.87 -1.39
N VAL A 23 10.45 1.30 -0.16
CA VAL A 23 11.08 0.44 0.86
C VAL A 23 10.22 -0.78 1.20
N GLY A 24 8.89 -0.63 1.24
CA GLY A 24 7.97 -1.75 1.47
C GLY A 24 8.02 -2.80 0.35
N GLY A 25 8.28 -2.38 -0.89
CA GLY A 25 8.50 -3.28 -2.03
C GLY A 25 9.76 -4.14 -1.89
N GLY A 26 10.78 -3.64 -1.18
CA GLY A 26 11.98 -4.42 -0.83
C GLY A 26 11.80 -5.34 0.38
N LEU A 27 10.91 -4.98 1.30
CA LEU A 27 10.62 -5.76 2.51
C LEU A 27 9.73 -6.98 2.23
N LEU A 28 8.76 -6.86 1.30
CA LEU A 28 7.86 -7.94 0.91
C LEU A 28 8.60 -9.23 0.45
N PRO A 29 9.59 -9.15 -0.45
CA PRO A 29 10.41 -10.29 -0.85
C PRO A 29 11.19 -10.93 0.31
N LEU A 30 11.63 -10.15 1.30
CA LEU A 30 12.34 -10.69 2.47
C LEU A 30 11.39 -11.52 3.34
N VAL A 31 10.17 -11.02 3.57
CA VAL A 31 9.12 -11.78 4.28
C VAL A 31 8.72 -13.03 3.49
N GLN A 32 8.61 -12.91 2.16
CA GLN A 32 8.32 -14.03 1.29
C GLN A 32 9.42 -15.11 1.35
N ASN A 33 10.71 -14.73 1.30
CA ASN A 33 11.84 -15.65 1.45
C ASN A 33 11.85 -16.31 2.83
N PHE A 34 11.62 -15.55 3.89
CA PHE A 34 11.55 -16.11 5.25
C PHE A 34 10.47 -17.20 5.38
N ILE A 35 9.29 -16.98 4.77
CA ILE A 35 8.21 -17.98 4.76
C ILE A 35 8.56 -19.18 3.86
N ALA A 36 9.30 -18.96 2.76
CA ALA A 36 9.78 -20.04 1.91
C ALA A 36 10.79 -20.93 2.64
N ASP A 37 11.68 -20.35 3.45
CA ASP A 37 12.72 -21.08 4.19
C ASP A 37 12.15 -21.95 5.32
N HIS A 38 11.04 -21.54 5.94
CA HIS A 38 10.37 -22.29 7.02
C HIS A 38 9.25 -23.22 6.53
N SER A 39 8.86 -23.15 5.26
CA SER A 39 7.75 -23.91 4.70
C SER A 39 8.09 -24.45 3.30
N THR A 40 7.13 -24.45 2.38
CA THR A 40 7.31 -24.80 0.96
C THR A 40 7.09 -23.55 0.11
N TYR A 41 7.81 -23.42 -1.00
CA TYR A 41 7.68 -22.29 -1.95
C TYR A 41 6.23 -21.97 -2.33
N MET A 42 5.36 -22.97 -2.40
CA MET A 42 3.94 -22.81 -2.72
C MET A 42 3.17 -22.00 -1.65
N VAL A 43 3.51 -22.14 -0.37
CA VAL A 43 2.90 -21.40 0.75
C VAL A 43 3.41 -19.97 0.78
N SER A 44 4.66 -19.74 0.39
CA SER A 44 5.26 -18.41 0.29
C SER A 44 4.50 -17.46 -0.66
N TYR A 45 3.82 -17.99 -1.69
CA TYR A 45 2.95 -17.21 -2.58
C TYR A 45 1.70 -16.60 -1.89
N ILE A 46 1.38 -16.99 -0.66
CA ILE A 46 0.33 -16.31 0.12
C ILE A 46 0.68 -14.84 0.37
N VAL A 47 1.98 -14.50 0.45
CA VAL A 47 2.46 -13.14 0.72
C VAL A 47 2.11 -12.18 -0.42
N PRO A 48 2.49 -12.43 -1.70
CA PRO A 48 2.07 -11.60 -2.81
C PRO A 48 0.55 -11.63 -3.03
N LEU A 49 -0.12 -12.75 -2.74
CA LEU A 49 -1.58 -12.85 -2.84
C LEU A 49 -2.27 -11.86 -1.88
N LEU A 50 -1.84 -11.82 -0.62
CA LEU A 50 -2.35 -10.88 0.38
C LEU A 50 -2.04 -9.42 0.01
N ALA A 51 -0.85 -9.15 -0.53
CA ALA A 51 -0.48 -7.80 -0.98
C ALA A 51 -1.40 -7.31 -2.12
N ILE A 52 -1.71 -8.17 -3.10
CA ILE A 52 -2.64 -7.84 -4.20
C ILE A 52 -4.07 -7.71 -3.67
N ALA A 53 -4.50 -8.58 -2.77
CA ALA A 53 -5.81 -8.48 -2.14
C ALA A 53 -5.99 -7.15 -1.37
N PHE A 54 -4.95 -6.71 -0.66
CA PHE A 54 -4.93 -5.40 0.00
C PHE A 54 -5.00 -4.25 -1.00
N MET A 55 -4.27 -4.31 -2.11
CA MET A 55 -4.38 -3.31 -3.18
C MET A 55 -5.78 -3.24 -3.77
N LEU A 56 -6.44 -4.39 -3.99
CA LEU A 56 -7.82 -4.44 -4.47
C LEU A 56 -8.80 -3.84 -3.46
N TYR A 57 -8.65 -4.15 -2.18
CA TYR A 57 -9.45 -3.53 -1.12
C TYR A 57 -9.27 -2.00 -1.08
N TYR A 58 -8.02 -1.53 -1.16
CA TYR A 58 -7.71 -0.11 -1.19
C TYR A 58 -8.30 0.58 -2.43
N ALA A 59 -8.21 -0.05 -3.60
CA ALA A 59 -8.78 0.50 -4.83
C ALA A 59 -10.31 0.64 -4.76
N LEU A 60 -11.01 -0.37 -4.24
CA LEU A 60 -12.48 -0.43 -4.25
C LEU A 60 -13.14 0.38 -3.12
N PHE A 61 -12.61 0.30 -1.90
CA PHE A 61 -13.24 0.88 -0.71
C PHE A 61 -12.34 1.87 0.03
N GLY A 62 -11.05 1.56 0.15
CA GLY A 62 -10.11 2.34 0.97
C GLY A 62 -9.69 3.70 0.36
N SER A 63 -9.83 3.86 -0.95
CA SER A 63 -9.50 5.09 -1.67
C SER A 63 -10.58 6.18 -1.56
N LYS A 64 -11.75 5.83 -1.00
CA LYS A 64 -12.86 6.76 -0.86
C LYS A 64 -12.52 7.79 0.21
N ASN A 65 -12.41 9.06 -0.18
CA ASN A 65 -11.99 10.14 0.70
C ASN A 65 -12.97 10.31 1.89
N VAL A 66 -12.50 9.99 3.10
CA VAL A 66 -13.33 9.88 4.32
C VAL A 66 -13.57 11.25 4.96
N ASN A 67 -12.70 12.22 4.70
CA ASN A 67 -12.82 13.58 5.23
C ASN A 67 -13.03 14.56 4.08
N LYS A 68 -14.28 15.00 3.87
CA LYS A 68 -14.64 15.97 2.81
C LYS A 68 -14.54 17.43 3.27
N ASP A 69 -14.20 17.66 4.54
CA ASP A 69 -14.18 18.97 5.18
C ASP A 69 -12.84 19.71 5.02
N ILE A 70 -11.92 19.17 4.22
CA ILE A 70 -10.60 19.77 3.99
C ILE A 70 -10.74 20.82 2.87
N PRO A 71 -10.55 22.13 3.15
CA PRO A 71 -10.60 23.15 2.11
C PRO A 71 -9.49 22.89 1.09
N ILE A 72 -9.90 22.77 -0.16
CA ILE A 72 -9.05 22.64 -1.35
C ILE A 72 -9.04 23.99 -2.06
N ASP A 73 -8.45 25.01 -1.41
CA ASP A 73 -8.11 26.27 -2.10
C ASP A 73 -6.84 26.10 -2.94
#